data_AF-A0A835UHY0-F1
#
_entry.id   AF-A0A835UHY0-F1
#
_cell.length_a   1.000
_cell.length_b   1.000
_cell.length_c   1.000
_cell.angle_alpha   90.00
_cell.angle_beta   90.00
_cell.angle_gamma   90.00
#
_symmetry.space_group_name_H-M   'P 1'
#
loop_
_entity.id
_entity.type
_entity.pdbx_description
1 polymer ?
#
loop_
_entity_poly.entity_id
_entity_poly.type
_entity_poly.pdbx_seq_one_letter_code
_entity_poly.pdbx_strand_id
1 'polypeptide(L)'
;MEGKQVTHLASNVHMAATSSLLLSSLLALLLLQPSPSTANEGNVLLTGDTLPTNGELSNSKAVFVIQNDCNLVLYNNGKGFASKTYEAGVNCTLSLNDRGQLLIKSSNGTLVWFTPRGPIGKYAAVLRPDGQVGIFGPLLWSTPEVWAMKRVVDPVKFSTAPSDKNLLFSSQLLNEGEKLQTRDYNFMVGKDCELALAKATGNSLLWGSRTKLKGDHCYVRLNYRGQLAVLNDFNNKLWVSGPPKQEGVHVLVLQINGAAAIYGPERWTTAAL
;
A
#
# COMPACT_ATOMS: atom_id res chain seq x y z
N MET A 1 -32.68 23.54 -92.89
CA MET A 1 -33.32 22.95 -91.70
C MET A 1 -32.27 22.88 -90.62
N GLU A 2 -32.29 23.86 -89.73
CA GLU A 2 -31.38 23.98 -88.58
C GLU A 2 -31.66 22.89 -87.55
N GLY A 3 -30.60 22.24 -87.06
CA GLY A 3 -30.61 21.32 -85.93
C GLY A 3 -29.67 21.84 -84.85
N LYS A 4 -30.27 22.22 -83.72
CA LYS A 4 -29.72 22.98 -82.60
C LYS A 4 -28.90 22.09 -81.66
N GLN A 5 -27.80 22.64 -81.14
CA GLN A 5 -26.98 22.07 -80.05
C GLN A 5 -27.81 21.77 -78.79
N VAL A 6 -27.48 20.66 -78.13
CA VAL A 6 -27.69 20.50 -76.68
C VAL A 6 -26.37 20.01 -76.06
N THR A 7 -25.91 20.81 -75.11
CA THR A 7 -24.72 20.71 -74.27
C THR A 7 -24.81 19.53 -73.29
N HIS A 8 -23.73 18.74 -73.17
CA HIS A 8 -23.53 17.84 -72.03
C HIS A 8 -22.28 18.25 -71.24
N LEU A 9 -22.50 18.41 -69.94
CA LEU A 9 -21.59 18.92 -68.91
C LEU A 9 -20.42 17.96 -68.65
N ALA A 10 -19.24 18.55 -68.49
CA ALA A 10 -18.06 17.88 -67.92
C ALA A 10 -18.28 17.63 -66.42
N SER A 11 -18.08 16.39 -65.95
CA SER A 11 -17.95 16.11 -64.51
C SER A 11 -16.48 16.07 -64.11
N ASN A 12 -16.09 17.03 -63.27
CA ASN A 12 -14.78 17.10 -62.64
C ASN A 12 -14.60 15.99 -61.59
N VAL A 13 -13.41 15.40 -61.58
CA VAL A 13 -12.87 14.57 -60.51
C VAL A 13 -12.62 15.44 -59.27
N HIS A 14 -13.26 15.14 -58.15
CA HIS A 14 -12.79 15.56 -56.83
C HIS A 14 -12.96 14.44 -55.80
N MET A 15 -11.82 13.94 -55.34
CA MET A 15 -11.69 13.16 -54.11
C MET A 15 -12.17 14.01 -52.93
N ALA A 16 -13.20 13.55 -52.22
CA ALA A 16 -13.52 14.04 -50.88
C ALA A 16 -13.20 12.93 -49.87
N ALA A 17 -11.97 12.95 -49.36
CA ALA A 17 -11.60 12.21 -48.17
C ALA A 17 -12.02 13.03 -46.95
N THR A 18 -13.15 12.72 -46.34
CA THR A 18 -13.47 13.23 -44.99
C THR A 18 -14.41 12.27 -44.26
N SER A 19 -13.93 11.72 -43.13
CA SER A 19 -14.58 11.79 -41.80
C SER A 19 -14.13 10.62 -40.91
N SER A 20 -12.88 10.70 -40.45
CA SER A 20 -12.34 9.85 -39.38
C SER A 20 -12.02 10.70 -38.16
N LEU A 21 -13.02 11.40 -37.63
CA LEU A 21 -12.89 12.24 -36.43
C LEU A 21 -13.93 11.85 -35.37
N LEU A 22 -13.98 10.55 -35.03
CA LEU A 22 -14.73 10.09 -33.84
C LEU A 22 -13.94 9.12 -32.96
N LEU A 23 -12.65 8.87 -33.24
CA LEU A 23 -11.85 7.93 -32.42
C LEU A 23 -10.93 8.60 -31.38
N SER A 24 -10.70 9.92 -31.40
CA SER A 24 -9.73 10.52 -30.46
C SER A 24 -10.32 10.93 -29.10
N SER A 25 -11.64 11.13 -28.98
CA SER A 25 -12.26 11.53 -27.71
C SER A 25 -12.47 10.35 -26.74
N LEU A 26 -12.54 9.12 -27.24
CA LEU A 26 -12.70 7.92 -26.41
C LEU A 26 -11.42 7.56 -25.66
N LEU A 27 -10.24 7.93 -26.19
CA LEU A 27 -8.95 7.63 -25.59
C LEU A 27 -8.61 8.57 -24.42
N ALA A 28 -9.14 9.80 -24.43
CA ALA A 28 -8.95 10.76 -23.33
C ALA A 28 -9.81 10.42 -22.10
N LEU A 29 -10.96 9.75 -22.28
CA LEU A 29 -11.81 9.32 -21.16
C LEU A 29 -11.28 8.06 -20.42
N LEU A 30 -10.40 7.27 -21.06
CA LEU A 30 -9.72 6.15 -20.38
C LEU A 30 -8.63 6.61 -19.39
N LEU A 31 -8.20 7.88 -19.44
CA LEU A 31 -7.18 8.44 -18.53
C LEU A 31 -7.77 9.04 -17.24
N LEU A 32 -9.10 9.07 -17.11
CA LEU A 32 -9.83 9.50 -15.90
C LEU A 32 -10.44 8.33 -15.14
N GLN A 33 -10.04 7.09 -15.42
CA GLN A 33 -10.42 5.98 -14.55
C GLN A 33 -9.66 6.13 -13.22
N PRO A 34 -10.34 6.17 -12.06
CA PRO A 34 -9.63 6.01 -10.79
C PRO A 34 -8.81 4.73 -10.90
N SER A 35 -7.52 4.83 -10.62
CA SER A 35 -6.62 3.69 -10.67
C SER A 35 -7.28 2.54 -9.91
N PRO A 36 -7.37 1.32 -10.49
CA PRO A 36 -7.88 0.18 -9.76
C PRO A 36 -7.09 0.08 -8.45
N SER A 37 -7.83 0.02 -7.33
CA SER A 37 -7.28 -0.10 -5.99
C SER A 37 -6.12 -1.10 -5.99
N THR A 38 -4.94 -0.69 -5.52
CA THR A 38 -3.68 -1.44 -5.55
C THR A 38 -3.65 -2.64 -4.60
N ALA A 39 -4.81 -3.05 -4.08
CA ALA A 39 -4.96 -4.22 -3.24
C ALA A 39 -4.97 -5.49 -4.10
N ASN A 40 -3.83 -5.90 -4.64
CA ASN A 40 -3.66 -7.25 -5.20
C ASN A 40 -2.57 -8.08 -4.49
N GLU A 41 -2.11 -7.61 -3.32
CA GLU A 41 -1.35 -8.38 -2.32
C GLU A 41 -1.74 -7.96 -0.88
N GLY A 42 -2.90 -7.30 -0.73
CA GLY A 42 -3.10 -6.31 0.31
C GLY A 42 -3.59 -6.87 1.65
N ASN A 43 -2.68 -7.21 2.55
CA ASN A 43 -2.99 -7.28 3.99
C ASN A 43 -2.97 -5.88 4.66
N VAL A 44 -2.93 -4.80 3.88
CA VAL A 44 -2.81 -3.41 4.34
C VAL A 44 -3.71 -2.49 3.53
N LEU A 45 -4.41 -1.58 4.22
CA LEU A 45 -5.13 -0.44 3.67
C LEU A 45 -4.49 0.85 4.24
N LEU A 46 -4.01 1.75 3.39
CA LEU A 46 -3.39 3.01 3.81
C LEU A 46 -4.40 4.18 3.77
N THR A 47 -4.06 5.28 4.43
CA THR A 47 -4.87 6.51 4.34
C THR A 47 -5.08 6.92 2.88
N GLY A 48 -6.34 7.12 2.50
CA GLY A 48 -6.76 7.45 1.14
C GLY A 48 -7.17 6.24 0.30
N ASP A 49 -6.76 5.03 0.70
CA ASP A 49 -7.17 3.81 0.01
C ASP A 49 -8.64 3.50 0.29
N THR A 50 -9.26 2.84 -0.69
CA THR A 50 -10.65 2.39 -0.63
C THR A 50 -10.75 0.96 -1.12
N LEU A 51 -11.41 0.10 -0.34
CA LEU A 51 -11.91 -1.17 -0.81
C LEU A 51 -13.29 -0.95 -1.43
N PRO A 52 -13.49 -1.34 -2.70
CA PRO A 52 -14.82 -1.34 -3.30
C PRO A 52 -15.69 -2.43 -2.67
N THR A 53 -16.97 -2.47 -3.02
CA THR A 53 -17.86 -3.58 -2.65
C THR A 53 -17.22 -4.94 -2.98
N ASN A 54 -17.28 -5.87 -2.03
CA ASN A 54 -16.61 -7.18 -2.05
C ASN A 54 -15.07 -7.13 -2.12
N GLY A 55 -14.46 -5.95 -1.96
CA GLY A 55 -13.03 -5.80 -1.77
C GLY A 55 -12.60 -6.24 -0.37
N GLU A 56 -11.39 -6.78 -0.27
CA GLU A 56 -10.89 -7.41 0.95
C GLU A 56 -9.44 -7.08 1.24
N LEU A 57 -9.07 -7.25 2.52
CA LEU A 57 -7.72 -7.55 2.93
C LEU A 57 -7.64 -9.04 3.28
N SER A 58 -6.60 -9.75 2.85
CA SER A 58 -6.49 -11.18 3.15
C SER A 58 -5.06 -11.62 3.43
N ASN A 59 -4.96 -12.73 4.18
CA ASN A 59 -3.74 -13.50 4.37
C ASN A 59 -4.12 -14.99 4.51
N SER A 60 -3.14 -15.87 4.76
CA SER A 60 -3.39 -17.31 4.85
C SER A 60 -4.32 -17.76 5.98
N LYS A 61 -4.71 -16.88 6.91
CA LYS A 61 -5.51 -17.21 8.09
C LYS A 61 -6.81 -16.43 8.22
N ALA A 62 -6.96 -15.33 7.50
CA ALA A 62 -8.07 -14.42 7.69
C ALA A 62 -8.39 -13.60 6.44
N VAL A 63 -9.65 -13.17 6.35
CA VAL A 63 -10.18 -12.29 5.30
C VAL A 63 -11.02 -11.20 5.97
N PHE A 64 -10.71 -9.93 5.67
CA PHE A 64 -11.45 -8.76 6.12
C PHE A 64 -12.10 -8.08 4.91
N VAL A 65 -13.41 -8.22 4.77
CA VAL A 65 -14.13 -7.91 3.53
C VAL A 65 -15.32 -6.98 3.79
N ILE A 66 -15.49 -5.98 2.93
CA ILE A 66 -16.73 -5.19 2.86
C ILE A 66 -17.68 -5.90 1.88
N GLN A 67 -18.77 -6.47 2.39
CA GLN A 67 -19.67 -7.30 1.59
C GLN A 67 -20.72 -6.46 0.83
N ASN A 68 -21.37 -7.09 -0.15
CA ASN A 68 -22.41 -6.46 -0.98
C ASN A 68 -23.61 -5.91 -0.19
N ASP A 69 -23.89 -6.49 0.97
CA ASP A 69 -24.93 -6.06 1.90
C ASP A 69 -24.50 -4.91 2.83
N CYS A 70 -23.35 -4.30 2.58
CA CYS A 70 -22.72 -3.26 3.39
C CYS A 70 -22.23 -3.69 4.77
N ASN A 71 -22.20 -4.99 5.07
CA ASN A 71 -21.59 -5.51 6.29
C ASN A 71 -20.08 -5.67 6.10
N LEU A 72 -19.30 -5.13 7.03
CA LEU A 72 -17.85 -5.32 7.10
C LEU A 72 -17.55 -6.49 8.02
N VAL A 73 -16.93 -7.54 7.49
CA VAL A 73 -16.75 -8.81 8.21
C VAL A 73 -15.29 -9.22 8.22
N LEU A 74 -14.83 -9.70 9.37
CA LEU A 74 -13.56 -10.42 9.54
C LEU A 74 -13.86 -11.91 9.72
N TYR A 75 -13.50 -12.71 8.73
CA TYR A 75 -13.45 -14.16 8.84
C TYR A 75 -12.05 -14.57 9.30
N ASN A 76 -11.98 -15.26 10.43
CA ASN A 76 -10.74 -15.79 10.98
C ASN A 76 -11.02 -17.03 11.86
N ASN A 77 -9.97 -17.65 12.39
CA ASN A 77 -10.09 -18.80 13.30
C ASN A 77 -10.47 -18.41 14.76
N GLY A 78 -10.75 -17.13 15.02
CA GLY A 78 -11.11 -16.59 16.33
C GLY A 78 -12.60 -16.25 16.42
N LYS A 79 -12.92 -15.21 17.20
CA LYS A 79 -14.31 -14.72 17.33
C LYS A 79 -14.83 -14.00 16.07
N GLY A 80 -13.97 -13.70 15.10
CA GLY A 80 -14.28 -12.83 13.97
C GLY A 80 -14.64 -11.41 14.39
N PHE A 81 -15.21 -10.65 13.46
CA PHE A 81 -15.78 -9.32 13.69
C PHE A 81 -16.86 -9.05 12.64
N ALA A 82 -17.90 -8.30 13.00
CA ALA A 82 -18.87 -7.75 12.05
C ALA A 82 -19.28 -6.33 12.48
N SER A 83 -19.40 -5.41 11.52
CA SER A 83 -19.89 -4.04 11.77
C SER A 83 -21.39 -3.98 12.08
N LYS A 84 -22.13 -5.06 11.80
CA LYS A 84 -23.60 -5.16 11.96
C LYS A 84 -24.35 -4.14 11.12
N THR A 85 -23.92 -3.97 9.87
CA THR A 85 -24.48 -2.99 8.92
C THR A 85 -25.10 -3.65 7.69
N TYR A 86 -25.55 -4.89 7.83
CA TYR A 86 -26.35 -5.61 6.85
C TYR A 86 -27.55 -4.77 6.41
N GLU A 87 -27.75 -4.62 5.09
CA GLU A 87 -28.82 -3.86 4.44
C GLU A 87 -28.86 -2.35 4.78
N ALA A 88 -27.79 -1.79 5.37
CA ALA A 88 -27.73 -0.37 5.73
C ALA A 88 -27.45 0.57 4.53
N GLY A 89 -27.26 0.02 3.32
CA GLY A 89 -26.97 0.77 2.10
C GLY A 89 -26.83 -0.12 0.87
N VAL A 90 -26.30 0.44 -0.22
CA VAL A 90 -26.02 -0.28 -1.47
C VAL A 90 -24.66 0.13 -2.04
N ASN A 91 -23.94 -0.84 -2.62
CA ASN A 91 -22.61 -0.65 -3.20
C ASN A 91 -21.66 0.06 -2.23
N CYS A 92 -21.58 -0.45 -1.00
CA CYS A 92 -20.77 0.18 0.03
C CYS A 92 -19.28 -0.01 -0.19
N THR A 93 -18.54 1.03 0.16
CA THR A 93 -17.08 1.06 0.13
C THR A 93 -16.51 1.22 1.53
N LEU A 94 -15.35 0.62 1.78
CA LEU A 94 -14.58 0.82 3.01
C LEU A 94 -13.37 1.70 2.71
N SER A 95 -13.17 2.77 3.46
CA SER A 95 -12.00 3.66 3.31
C SER A 95 -11.30 3.92 4.64
N LEU A 96 -9.99 4.18 4.60
CA LEU A 96 -9.22 4.67 5.74
C LEU A 96 -8.92 6.16 5.56
N ASN A 97 -9.41 7.01 6.46
CA ASN A 97 -9.21 8.46 6.33
C ASN A 97 -7.92 8.97 7.02
N ASP A 98 -7.71 10.29 6.94
CA ASP A 98 -6.59 11.02 7.54
C ASP A 98 -6.72 11.22 9.06
N ARG A 99 -7.77 10.66 9.67
CA ARG A 99 -7.97 10.61 11.13
C ARG A 99 -7.90 9.17 11.67
N GLY A 100 -7.45 8.21 10.86
CA GLY A 100 -7.33 6.82 11.28
C GLY A 100 -8.67 6.14 11.54
N GLN A 101 -9.73 6.58 10.85
CA GLN A 101 -11.03 5.92 10.89
C GLN A 101 -11.20 5.03 9.68
N LEU A 102 -11.62 3.79 9.91
CA LEU A 102 -12.31 3.03 8.89
C LEU A 102 -13.72 3.60 8.74
N LEU A 103 -14.16 3.82 7.51
CA LEU A 103 -15.46 4.39 7.16
C LEU A 103 -16.14 3.49 6.14
N ILE A 104 -17.38 3.08 6.42
CA ILE A 104 -18.26 2.48 5.42
C ILE A 104 -19.14 3.59 4.84
N LYS A 105 -19.10 3.79 3.53
CA LYS A 105 -20.00 4.71 2.82
C LYS A 105 -20.81 3.97 1.76
N SER A 106 -22.10 4.22 1.74
CA SER A 106 -22.98 3.81 0.63
C SER A 106 -22.68 4.63 -0.62
N SER A 107 -23.04 4.12 -1.79
CA SER A 107 -22.78 4.77 -3.10
C SER A 107 -23.42 6.15 -3.26
N ASN A 108 -24.48 6.46 -2.50
CA ASN A 108 -25.08 7.80 -2.44
C ASN A 108 -24.33 8.79 -1.52
N GLY A 109 -23.22 8.36 -0.91
CA GLY A 109 -22.41 9.17 0.02
C GLY A 109 -22.83 9.09 1.49
N THR A 110 -23.92 8.39 1.83
CA THR A 110 -24.34 8.20 3.22
C THR A 110 -23.29 7.43 4.02
N LEU A 111 -22.90 7.97 5.18
CA LEU A 111 -22.03 7.29 6.13
C LEU A 111 -22.81 6.19 6.87
N VAL A 112 -22.37 4.95 6.72
CA VAL A 112 -23.03 3.75 7.27
C VAL A 112 -22.41 3.33 8.60
N TRP A 113 -21.08 3.37 8.72
CA TRP A 113 -20.35 2.95 9.91
C TRP A 113 -18.98 3.60 9.99
N PHE A 114 -18.43 3.71 11.20
CA PHE A 114 -17.07 4.20 11.41
C PHE A 114 -16.43 3.70 12.71
N THR A 115 -15.09 3.65 12.73
CA THR A 115 -14.31 3.48 13.98
C THR A 115 -14.02 4.81 14.67
N PRO A 116 -13.62 4.83 15.96
CA PRO A 116 -13.24 6.05 16.65
C PRO A 116 -12.13 6.84 15.93
N ARG A 117 -12.23 8.17 15.97
CA ARG A 117 -11.26 9.09 15.35
C ARG A 117 -9.98 9.25 16.18
N GLY A 118 -8.85 9.31 15.49
CA GLY A 118 -7.54 9.74 16.00
C GLY A 118 -7.18 11.17 15.60
N PRO A 119 -5.93 11.60 15.86
CA PRO A 119 -5.38 12.86 15.37
C PRO A 119 -5.29 12.90 13.84
N ILE A 120 -5.07 14.07 13.25
CA ILE A 120 -4.86 14.17 11.80
C ILE A 120 -3.47 13.59 11.44
N GLY A 121 -3.38 12.77 10.40
CA GLY A 121 -2.14 12.14 9.94
C GLY A 121 -2.36 11.05 8.89
N LYS A 122 -1.28 10.32 8.56
CA LYS A 122 -1.33 9.12 7.72
C LYS A 122 -1.39 7.87 8.60
N TYR A 123 -2.19 6.89 8.20
CA TYR A 123 -2.48 5.66 8.95
C TYR A 123 -2.35 4.43 8.07
N ALA A 124 -2.26 3.27 8.73
CA ALA A 124 -2.36 1.96 8.10
C ALA A 124 -3.33 1.08 8.89
N ALA A 125 -4.33 0.51 8.22
CA ALA A 125 -5.11 -0.60 8.73
C ALA A 125 -4.48 -1.90 8.21
N VAL A 126 -4.13 -2.81 9.12
CA VAL A 126 -3.31 -3.98 8.82
C VAL A 126 -4.04 -5.24 9.28
N LEU A 127 -4.23 -6.19 8.36
CA LEU A 127 -4.60 -7.56 8.69
C LEU A 127 -3.35 -8.31 9.15
N ARG A 128 -3.26 -8.51 10.46
CA ARG A 128 -2.07 -9.02 11.13
C ARG A 128 -1.97 -10.56 11.00
N PRO A 129 -0.77 -11.13 11.21
CA PRO A 129 -0.56 -12.59 11.15
C PRO A 129 -1.30 -13.43 12.20
N ASP A 130 -1.87 -12.78 13.22
CA ASP A 130 -2.74 -13.40 14.23
C ASP A 130 -4.21 -13.45 13.79
N GLY A 131 -4.54 -12.95 12.59
CA GLY A 131 -5.87 -12.96 12.03
C GLY A 131 -6.75 -11.79 12.49
N GLN A 132 -6.19 -10.81 13.21
CA GLN A 132 -6.91 -9.60 13.64
C GLN A 132 -6.55 -8.41 12.75
N VAL A 133 -7.48 -7.47 12.61
CA VAL A 133 -7.22 -6.16 12.00
C VAL A 133 -6.94 -5.12 13.08
N GLY A 134 -5.88 -4.33 12.89
CA GLY A 134 -5.53 -3.18 13.72
C GLY A 134 -5.29 -1.92 12.89
N ILE A 135 -5.63 -0.75 13.43
CA ILE A 135 -5.31 0.56 12.84
C ILE A 135 -4.13 1.15 13.59
N PHE A 136 -3.06 1.49 12.86
CA PHE A 136 -1.83 2.05 13.38
C PHE A 136 -1.62 3.46 12.84
N GLY A 137 -1.24 4.38 13.72
CA GLY A 137 -0.78 5.70 13.30
C GLY A 137 -0.80 6.75 14.40
N PRO A 138 -0.33 7.97 14.08
CA PRO A 138 0.05 8.41 12.73
C PRO A 138 1.40 7.86 12.24
N LEU A 139 1.74 8.10 10.97
CA LEU A 139 3.04 7.83 10.36
C LEU A 139 4.16 8.53 11.16
N LEU A 140 5.19 7.78 11.54
CA LEU A 140 6.32 8.26 12.33
C LEU A 140 7.59 8.45 11.52
N TRP A 141 7.82 7.59 10.54
CA TRP A 141 9.00 7.59 9.68
C TRP A 141 8.70 6.81 8.40
N SER A 142 9.35 7.18 7.30
CA SER A 142 9.33 6.41 6.05
C SER A 142 10.66 6.56 5.33
N THR A 143 11.06 5.56 4.57
CA THR A 143 11.99 5.78 3.47
C THR A 143 11.38 6.80 2.49
N PRO A 144 12.18 7.57 1.74
CA PRO A 144 11.64 8.40 0.67
C PRO A 144 10.80 7.57 -0.33
N GLU A 145 9.90 8.22 -1.06
CA GLU A 145 9.14 7.53 -2.10
C GLU A 145 10.03 7.24 -3.32
N VAL A 146 9.82 6.10 -3.97
CA VAL A 146 10.71 5.60 -5.05
C VAL A 146 10.84 6.58 -6.21
N TRP A 147 9.79 7.34 -6.55
CA TRP A 147 9.84 8.35 -7.61
C TRP A 147 10.74 9.55 -7.26
N ALA A 148 10.96 9.81 -5.97
CA ALA A 148 11.84 10.87 -5.48
C ALA A 148 13.31 10.41 -5.35
N MET A 149 13.62 9.13 -5.62
CA MET A 149 14.96 8.57 -5.49
C MET A 149 15.73 8.62 -6.80
N LYS A 150 16.92 9.23 -6.80
CA LYS A 150 17.93 9.00 -7.86
C LYS A 150 18.47 7.58 -7.68
N ARG A 151 18.42 6.76 -8.74
CA ARG A 151 18.97 5.39 -8.77
C ARG A 151 20.40 5.37 -8.23
N VAL A 152 20.63 4.65 -7.13
CA VAL A 152 21.98 4.26 -6.71
C VAL A 152 22.23 2.89 -7.33
N VAL A 153 23.04 2.87 -8.39
CA VAL A 153 23.30 1.64 -9.17
C VAL A 153 24.44 0.88 -8.52
N ASP A 154 24.20 0.31 -7.35
CA ASP A 154 25.05 -0.75 -6.80
C ASP A 154 24.15 -1.93 -6.44
N PRO A 155 24.25 -3.08 -7.14
CA PRO A 155 23.52 -4.27 -6.77
C PRO A 155 24.04 -4.77 -5.42
N VAL A 156 23.18 -4.79 -4.40
CA VAL A 156 23.57 -5.31 -3.09
C VAL A 156 23.39 -6.81 -3.10
N LYS A 157 24.46 -7.53 -2.71
CA LYS A 157 24.45 -8.99 -2.59
C LYS A 157 23.80 -9.37 -1.27
N PHE A 158 22.56 -9.81 -1.36
CA PHE A 158 21.76 -10.26 -0.24
C PHE A 158 21.70 -11.79 -0.21
N SER A 159 21.83 -12.39 0.97
CA SER A 159 21.47 -13.80 1.16
C SER A 159 19.94 -13.88 1.16
N THR A 160 19.39 -14.76 0.32
CA THR A 160 17.94 -14.93 0.18
C THR A 160 17.43 -15.95 1.20
N ALA A 161 16.90 -15.50 2.33
CA ALA A 161 15.95 -16.29 3.11
C ALA A 161 14.52 -15.94 2.66
N PRO A 162 13.64 -16.91 2.35
CA PRO A 162 12.24 -16.62 2.09
C PRO A 162 11.58 -16.12 3.38
N SER A 163 10.92 -14.96 3.29
CA SER A 163 10.10 -14.41 4.35
C SER A 163 8.84 -13.86 3.70
N ASP A 164 7.70 -14.47 4.02
CA ASP A 164 6.38 -14.13 3.47
C ASP A 164 5.74 -12.92 4.19
N LYS A 165 6.57 -12.03 4.74
CA LYS A 165 6.11 -10.95 5.63
C LYS A 165 6.53 -9.61 5.07
N ASN A 166 5.57 -8.73 4.84
CA ASN A 166 5.77 -7.30 4.58
C ASN A 166 5.64 -6.44 5.86
N LEU A 167 5.57 -7.06 7.03
CA LEU A 167 5.29 -6.42 8.32
C LEU A 167 6.36 -6.78 9.36
N LEU A 168 6.75 -5.80 10.18
CA LEU A 168 7.55 -5.97 11.39
C LEU A 168 6.89 -5.19 12.53
N PHE A 169 6.47 -5.86 13.60
CA PHE A 169 5.82 -5.23 14.76
C PHE A 169 6.83 -4.88 15.86
N SER A 170 6.42 -4.02 16.80
CA SER A 170 7.21 -3.72 18.00
C SER A 170 7.69 -5.01 18.68
N SER A 171 8.95 -5.00 19.14
CA SER A 171 9.73 -6.12 19.69
C SER A 171 10.18 -7.20 18.72
N GLN A 172 9.66 -7.26 17.49
CA GLN A 172 10.15 -8.18 16.48
C GLN A 172 11.51 -7.71 15.95
N LEU A 173 12.31 -8.70 15.58
CA LEU A 173 13.62 -8.52 14.99
C LEU A 173 13.57 -8.91 13.51
N LEU A 174 14.43 -8.27 12.74
CA LEU A 174 14.84 -8.73 11.43
C LEU A 174 16.33 -9.05 11.52
N ASN A 175 16.65 -10.33 11.56
CA ASN A 175 18.02 -10.82 11.67
C ASN A 175 18.77 -10.72 10.34
N GLU A 176 20.08 -10.94 10.39
CA GLU A 176 20.91 -11.04 9.19
C GLU A 176 20.31 -12.04 8.18
N GLY A 177 20.09 -11.58 6.94
CA GLY A 177 19.54 -12.41 5.85
C GLY A 177 18.02 -12.56 5.86
N GLU A 178 17.33 -12.18 6.93
CA GLU A 178 15.88 -12.03 6.92
C GLU A 178 15.48 -10.75 6.18
N LYS A 179 14.30 -10.78 5.55
CA LYS A 179 13.77 -9.65 4.80
C LYS A 179 12.29 -9.43 5.07
N LEU A 180 11.87 -8.18 4.93
CA LEU A 180 10.49 -7.88 4.56
C LEU A 180 10.39 -7.87 3.03
N GLN A 181 9.31 -8.41 2.48
CA GLN A 181 9.17 -8.56 1.05
C GLN A 181 7.75 -8.23 0.57
N THR A 182 7.67 -7.55 -0.57
CA THR A 182 6.49 -7.49 -1.46
C THR A 182 6.87 -8.09 -2.81
N ARG A 183 5.94 -8.13 -3.79
CA ARG A 183 6.30 -8.53 -5.16
C ARG A 183 7.53 -7.82 -5.72
N ASP A 184 7.62 -6.52 -5.45
CA ASP A 184 8.47 -5.60 -6.20
C ASP A 184 9.64 -5.07 -5.35
N TYR A 185 9.63 -5.28 -4.03
CA TYR A 185 10.60 -4.70 -3.11
C TYR A 185 11.02 -5.66 -1.99
N ASN A 186 12.28 -5.53 -1.57
CA ASN A 186 12.85 -6.15 -0.38
C ASN A 186 13.32 -5.04 0.59
N PHE A 187 13.11 -5.24 1.88
CA PHE A 187 13.67 -4.40 2.95
C PHE A 187 14.40 -5.30 3.96
N MET A 188 15.72 -5.16 4.06
CA MET A 188 16.53 -6.13 4.81
C MET A 188 17.86 -5.57 5.31
N VAL A 189 18.43 -6.25 6.30
CA VAL A 189 19.78 -5.99 6.79
C VAL A 189 20.76 -7.02 6.21
N GLY A 190 21.80 -6.51 5.54
CA GLY A 190 22.88 -7.32 4.98
C GLY A 190 23.92 -7.72 6.02
N LYS A 191 24.82 -8.65 5.63
CA LYS A 191 25.99 -9.05 6.45
C LYS A 191 26.94 -7.89 6.74
N ASP A 192 26.94 -6.91 5.87
CA ASP A 192 27.71 -5.68 6.01
C ASP A 192 27.02 -4.67 6.92
N CYS A 193 25.96 -5.05 7.64
CA CYS A 193 25.17 -4.19 8.52
C CYS A 193 24.43 -3.05 7.82
N GLU A 194 24.33 -3.05 6.49
CA GLU A 194 23.50 -2.09 5.78
C GLU A 194 22.03 -2.52 5.83
N LEU A 195 21.16 -1.70 6.42
CA LEU A 195 19.72 -1.84 6.26
C LEU A 195 19.30 -1.13 4.97
N ALA A 196 18.75 -1.89 4.04
CA ALA A 196 18.52 -1.44 2.69
C ALA A 196 17.09 -1.74 2.21
N LEU A 197 16.55 -0.81 1.44
CA LEU A 197 15.40 -1.01 0.57
C LEU A 197 15.92 -1.23 -0.85
N ALA A 198 15.49 -2.31 -1.50
CA ALA A 198 15.90 -2.65 -2.86
C ALA A 198 14.74 -3.16 -3.69
N LYS A 199 14.88 -3.13 -5.03
CA LYS A 199 13.98 -3.87 -5.92
C LYS A 199 14.10 -5.36 -5.67
N ALA A 200 12.97 -6.06 -5.65
CA ALA A 200 12.95 -7.51 -5.45
C ALA A 200 13.72 -8.25 -6.56
N THR A 201 13.53 -7.83 -7.81
CA THR A 201 14.28 -8.33 -8.96
C THR A 201 15.57 -7.55 -9.12
N GLY A 202 16.71 -8.25 -9.20
CA GLY A 202 18.03 -7.67 -9.45
C GLY A 202 18.65 -6.94 -8.27
N ASN A 203 17.96 -6.84 -7.11
CA ASN A 203 18.47 -6.23 -5.87
C ASN A 203 19.08 -4.83 -6.05
N SER A 204 18.50 -4.02 -6.93
CA SER A 204 18.93 -2.62 -7.13
C SER A 204 18.60 -1.80 -5.89
N LEU A 205 19.62 -1.17 -5.31
CA LEU A 205 19.48 -0.35 -4.11
C LEU A 205 18.65 0.92 -4.37
N LEU A 206 17.65 1.15 -3.52
CA LEU A 206 16.79 2.33 -3.54
C LEU A 206 17.09 3.26 -2.37
N TRP A 207 17.31 2.68 -1.18
CA TRP A 207 17.67 3.42 0.02
C TRP A 207 18.53 2.56 0.94
N GLY A 208 19.40 3.21 1.74
CA GLY A 208 20.23 2.55 2.73
C GLY A 208 20.45 3.40 3.99
N SER A 209 20.63 2.75 5.15
CA SER A 209 20.89 3.37 6.46
C SER A 209 22.29 3.96 6.61
N ARG A 210 23.21 3.72 5.67
CA ARG A 210 24.63 4.13 5.74
C ARG A 210 25.35 3.55 6.96
N THR A 211 25.09 2.28 7.25
CA THR A 211 25.71 1.49 8.33
C THR A 211 26.62 0.40 7.82
N LYS A 212 26.83 0.33 6.51
CA LYS A 212 27.78 -0.55 5.86
C LYS A 212 29.15 -0.59 6.55
N LEU A 213 29.58 -1.79 6.95
CA LEU A 213 30.84 -2.10 7.62
C LEU A 213 31.07 -1.35 8.95
N LYS A 214 30.01 -0.90 9.62
CA LYS A 214 30.10 -0.24 10.94
C LYS A 214 29.98 -1.19 12.14
N GLY A 215 29.85 -2.49 11.89
CA GLY A 215 29.74 -3.54 12.89
C GLY A 215 29.63 -4.91 12.23
N ASP A 216 29.37 -5.94 13.05
CA ASP A 216 29.19 -7.33 12.63
C ASP A 216 27.92 -7.90 13.28
N HIS A 217 27.39 -8.99 12.70
CA HIS A 217 26.21 -9.72 13.20
C HIS A 217 25.00 -8.82 13.49
N CYS A 218 24.71 -7.92 12.56
CA CYS A 218 23.69 -6.90 12.76
C CYS A 218 22.26 -7.43 12.58
N TYR A 219 21.36 -6.82 13.35
CA TYR A 219 19.93 -7.05 13.26
C TYR A 219 19.18 -5.72 13.34
N VAL A 220 17.92 -5.73 12.90
CA VAL A 220 17.04 -4.58 12.97
C VAL A 220 15.95 -4.85 13.98
N ARG A 221 15.61 -3.84 14.77
CA ARG A 221 14.53 -3.93 15.76
C ARG A 221 13.61 -2.73 15.66
N LEU A 222 12.31 -2.98 15.64
CA LEU A 222 11.30 -1.96 15.93
C LEU A 222 10.95 -2.02 17.41
N ASN A 223 11.12 -0.93 18.16
CA ASN A 223 10.78 -0.92 19.59
C ASN A 223 9.34 -0.45 19.85
N TYR A 224 8.91 -0.49 21.12
CA TYR A 224 7.59 0.00 21.56
C TYR A 224 7.45 1.53 21.55
N ARG A 225 8.49 2.26 21.12
CA ARG A 225 8.49 3.73 21.00
C ARG A 225 8.59 4.18 19.55
N GLY A 226 8.28 3.28 18.61
CA GLY A 226 8.25 3.58 17.17
C GLY A 226 9.62 3.85 16.54
N GLN A 227 10.72 3.43 17.18
CA GLN A 227 12.06 3.57 16.60
C GLN A 227 12.48 2.26 15.95
N LEU A 228 12.85 2.35 14.68
CA LEU A 228 13.58 1.30 13.98
C LEU A 228 15.06 1.56 14.16
N ALA A 229 15.81 0.55 14.58
CA ALA A 229 17.24 0.67 14.81
C ALA A 229 17.99 -0.48 14.16
N VAL A 230 19.17 -0.19 13.60
CA VAL A 230 20.18 -1.19 13.25
C VAL A 230 21.09 -1.33 14.45
N LEU A 231 21.24 -2.54 14.96
CA LEU A 231 22.09 -2.87 16.11
C LEU A 231 23.10 -3.94 15.71
N ASN A 232 24.27 -3.94 16.34
CA ASN A 232 25.22 -5.05 16.28
C ASN A 232 24.97 -6.06 17.43
N ASP A 233 25.72 -7.16 17.45
CA ASP A 233 25.71 -8.19 18.50
C ASP A 233 25.88 -7.66 19.94
N PHE A 234 26.63 -6.57 20.14
CA PHE A 234 26.78 -5.89 21.43
C PHE A 234 25.60 -4.96 21.80
N ASN A 235 24.51 -4.94 21.02
CA ASN A 235 23.37 -4.02 21.14
C ASN A 235 23.75 -2.53 20.94
N ASN A 236 24.90 -2.22 20.34
CA ASN A 236 25.24 -0.84 19.98
C ASN A 236 24.37 -0.40 18.80
N LYS A 237 23.77 0.79 18.92
CA LYS A 237 22.94 1.38 17.85
C LYS A 237 23.84 1.97 16.77
N LEU A 238 23.83 1.37 15.58
CA LEU A 238 24.56 1.88 14.41
C LEU A 238 23.75 2.94 13.66
N TRP A 239 22.42 2.83 13.70
CA TRP A 239 21.48 3.79 13.12
C TRP A 239 20.12 3.72 13.82
N VAL A 240 19.39 4.84 13.82
CA VAL A 240 18.01 4.94 14.32
C VAL A 240 17.16 5.80 13.39
N SER A 241 15.89 5.43 13.21
CA SER A 241 14.95 6.13 12.31
C SER A 241 14.54 7.52 12.81
N GLY A 242 14.70 7.82 14.09
CA GLY A 242 14.33 9.10 14.68
C GLY A 242 14.25 9.06 16.21
N PRO A 243 13.77 10.16 16.84
CA PRO A 243 13.58 10.22 18.28
C PRO A 243 12.45 9.28 18.74
N PRO A 244 12.46 8.82 20.01
CA PRO A 244 11.41 7.98 20.55
C PRO A 244 10.07 8.70 20.59
N LYS A 245 8.98 7.95 20.38
CA LYS A 245 7.59 8.43 20.43
C LYS A 245 6.85 7.81 21.62
N GLN A 246 5.54 8.05 21.67
CA GLN A 246 4.66 7.46 22.67
C GLN A 246 4.82 5.94 22.67
N GLU A 247 4.77 5.36 23.87
CA GLU A 247 4.86 3.93 24.06
C GLU A 247 3.58 3.21 23.57
N GLY A 248 3.74 2.09 22.86
CA GLY A 248 2.65 1.28 22.33
C GLY A 248 3.10 0.32 21.22
N VAL A 249 2.16 -0.47 20.70
CA VAL A 249 2.45 -1.36 19.57
C VAL A 249 2.55 -0.54 18.28
N HIS A 250 3.67 -0.66 17.59
CA HIS A 250 3.93 -0.03 16.29
C HIS A 250 4.11 -1.11 15.22
N VAL A 251 3.97 -0.70 13.96
CA VAL A 251 4.21 -1.56 12.80
C VAL A 251 5.06 -0.83 11.77
N LEU A 252 6.10 -1.51 11.28
CA LEU A 252 6.78 -1.18 10.05
C LEU A 252 6.12 -1.97 8.92
N VAL A 253 5.71 -1.27 7.87
CA VAL A 253 5.08 -1.83 6.68
C VAL A 253 5.99 -1.59 5.48
N LEU A 254 6.35 -2.65 4.76
CA LEU A 254 6.87 -2.54 3.40
C LEU A 254 5.68 -2.45 2.44
N GLN A 255 5.53 -1.29 1.82
CA GLN A 255 4.39 -0.97 0.96
C GLN A 255 4.65 -1.38 -0.49
N ILE A 256 3.57 -1.67 -1.23
CA ILE A 256 3.65 -2.03 -2.65
C ILE A 256 4.13 -0.87 -3.56
N ASN A 257 4.04 0.37 -3.07
CA ASN A 257 4.62 1.54 -3.74
C ASN A 257 6.14 1.66 -3.54
N GLY A 258 6.75 0.79 -2.73
CA GLY A 258 8.17 0.76 -2.44
C GLY A 258 8.62 1.68 -1.30
N ALA A 259 7.73 2.18 -0.46
CA ALA A 259 8.11 2.81 0.80
C ALA A 259 8.13 1.77 1.95
N ALA A 260 9.13 1.86 2.83
CA ALA A 260 9.10 1.20 4.13
C ALA A 260 8.76 2.24 5.20
N ALA A 261 7.64 2.07 5.91
CA ALA A 261 7.03 3.11 6.73
C ALA A 261 6.57 2.60 8.10
N ILE A 262 6.84 3.37 9.15
CA ILE A 262 6.47 3.05 10.54
C ILE A 262 5.20 3.82 10.92
N TYR A 263 4.19 3.09 11.39
CA TYR A 263 2.94 3.63 11.92
C TYR A 263 2.77 3.23 13.37
N GLY A 264 2.24 4.14 14.19
CA GLY A 264 1.76 3.78 15.51
C GLY A 264 1.55 4.96 16.47
N PRO A 265 1.07 4.68 17.69
CA PRO A 265 0.75 3.33 18.19
C PRO A 265 -0.53 2.73 17.57
N GLU A 266 -0.87 1.48 17.91
CA GLU A 266 -2.18 0.88 17.61
C GLU A 266 -3.30 1.69 18.28
N ARG A 267 -4.33 2.00 17.51
CA ARG A 267 -5.40 2.95 17.87
C ARG A 267 -6.76 2.29 18.00
N TRP A 268 -6.94 1.19 17.29
CA TRP A 268 -8.15 0.38 17.27
C TRP A 268 -7.80 -1.03 16.81
N THR A 269 -8.53 -2.04 17.30
CA THR A 269 -8.38 -3.42 16.88
C THR A 269 -9.71 -4.17 16.95
N THR A 270 -9.87 -5.15 16.07
CA THR A 270 -10.96 -6.14 16.11
C THR A 270 -10.85 -7.11 17.29
N ALA A 271 -9.70 -7.17 17.99
CA ALA A 271 -9.48 -8.08 19.12
C ALA A 271 -10.15 -7.64 20.43
N ALA A 272 -10.56 -6.37 20.54
CA ALA A 272 -11.08 -5.78 21.77
C ALA A 272 -12.61 -5.95 21.95
N LEU A 273 -13.21 -6.97 21.33
CA LEU A 273 -14.67 -7.20 21.31
C LEU A 273 -15.07 -8.60 21.82
#